data_AF-A0A7C6Q316-F1
#
_entry.id   AF-A0A7C6Q316-F1
#
_cell.length_a   1.000
_cell.length_b   1.000
_cell.length_c   1.000
_cell.angle_alpha   90.00
_cell.angle_beta   90.00
_cell.angle_gamma   90.00
#
_symmetry.space_group_name_H-M   'P 1'
#
loop_
_entity.id
_entity.type
_entity.pdbx_description
1 polymer ?
#
loop_
_entity_poly.entity_id
_entity_poly.type
_entity_poly.pdbx_seq_one_letter_code
_entity_poly.pdbx_strand_id
1 'polypeptide(L)' 'AYIERVSVYDVKHVLNAKKAIKNAFKAQIDKKGFSMIEVLSSCPTNWGMSPNEALKWIKDKMEQYYPLGVYKNTLEEEK' A
#
# COMPACT_ATOMS: atom_id res chain seq x y z
N ALA A 1 7.87 14.02 2.43
CA ALA A 1 8.00 12.59 2.72
C ALA A 1 6.62 12.00 2.70
N TYR A 2 6.47 10.85 2.06
CA TYR A 2 5.19 10.15 1.99
C TYR A 2 5.43 8.67 2.28
N ILE A 3 4.83 8.16 3.36
CA ILE A 3 4.97 6.77 3.79
C ILE A 3 3.57 6.20 3.96
N GLU A 4 3.24 5.16 3.21
CA GLU A 4 1.93 4.50 3.26
C GLU A 4 2.09 2.98 3.05
N ARG A 5 1.35 2.19 3.82
CA ARG A 5 1.13 0.77 3.54
C ARG A 5 -0.21 0.60 2.83
N VAL A 6 -0.18 -0.07 1.69
CA VAL A 6 -1.33 -0.37 0.84
C VAL A 6 -1.42 -1.87 0.57
N SER A 7 -2.52 -2.30 -0.03
CA SER A 7 -2.65 -3.65 -0.57
C SER A 7 -3.13 -3.62 -2.02
N VAL A 8 -3.17 -4.79 -2.65
CA VAL A 8 -3.66 -5.03 -4.01
C VAL A 8 -4.64 -6.22 -4.07
N TYR A 9 -5.23 -6.63 -2.94
CA TYR A 9 -6.13 -7.80 -2.91
C TYR A 9 -7.50 -7.58 -3.57
N ASP A 10 -7.89 -6.34 -3.87
CA ASP A 10 -9.10 -6.00 -4.62
C ASP A 10 -8.93 -4.70 -5.43
N VAL A 11 -9.94 -4.36 -6.24
CA VAL A 11 -9.93 -3.19 -7.13
C VAL A 11 -9.77 -1.87 -6.35
N LYS A 12 -10.43 -1.72 -5.20
CA LYS A 12 -10.35 -0.51 -4.38
C LYS A 12 -8.91 -0.29 -3.92
N HIS A 13 -8.26 -1.34 -3.44
CA HIS A 13 -6.90 -1.28 -2.94
C HIS A 13 -5.87 -1.10 -4.05
N VAL A 14 -6.09 -1.67 -5.24
CA VAL A 14 -5.27 -1.37 -6.44
C VAL A 14 -5.33 0.13 -6.80
N LEU A 15 -6.50 0.74 -6.75
CA LEU A 15 -6.65 2.19 -6.98
C LEU A 15 -5.96 3.03 -5.89
N ASN A 16 -6.05 2.60 -4.63
CA ASN A 16 -5.34 3.24 -3.52
C ASN A 16 -3.82 3.14 -3.71
N ALA A 17 -3.30 1.97 -4.09
CA ALA A 17 -1.88 1.77 -4.37
C ALA A 17 -1.38 2.70 -5.50
N LYS A 18 -2.16 2.84 -6.59
CA LYS A 18 -1.87 3.80 -7.66
C LYS A 18 -1.80 5.24 -7.14
N LYS A 19 -2.73 5.65 -6.28
CA LYS A 19 -2.74 6.98 -5.66
C LYS A 19 -1.53 7.18 -4.75
N ALA A 20 -1.21 6.20 -3.91
CA ALA A 20 -0.06 6.21 -3.00
C ALA A 20 1.26 6.37 -3.74
N ILE A 21 1.47 5.61 -4.83
CA ILE A 21 2.67 5.72 -5.68
C ILE A 21 2.77 7.11 -6.31
N LYS A 22 1.66 7.66 -6.81
CA LYS A 22 1.63 9.03 -7.36
C LYS A 22 2.01 10.08 -6.31
N ASN A 23 1.49 9.94 -5.08
CA ASN A 23 1.80 10.82 -3.96
C ASN A 23 3.27 10.70 -3.54
N ALA A 24 3.82 9.48 -3.49
CA ALA A 24 5.23 9.24 -3.18
C ALA A 24 6.16 9.99 -4.14
N PHE A 25 5.90 9.89 -5.45
CA PHE A 25 6.65 10.65 -6.46
C PHE A 25 6.45 12.15 -6.32
N LYS A 26 5.21 12.61 -6.11
CA LYS A 26 4.93 14.05 -5.91
C LYS A 26 5.72 14.61 -4.72
N ALA A 27 5.76 13.91 -3.60
CA ALA A 27 6.52 14.32 -2.42
C ALA A 27 8.04 14.42 -2.70
N GLN A 28 8.59 13.54 -3.53
CA GLN A 28 10.00 13.61 -3.93
C GLN A 28 10.27 14.78 -4.89
N ILE A 29 9.41 14.97 -5.91
CA ILE A 29 9.50 16.08 -6.88
C ILE A 29 9.42 17.43 -6.17
N ASP A 30 8.48 17.56 -5.23
CA ASP A 30 8.27 18.78 -4.43
C ASP A 30 9.37 18.98 -3.36
N LYS A 31 10.45 18.16 -3.38
CA LYS A 31 11.57 18.19 -2.42
C LYS A 31 11.15 18.06 -0.96
N LYS A 32 10.01 17.42 -0.69
CA LYS A 32 9.46 17.28 0.67
C LYS A 32 10.11 16.13 1.46
N GLY A 33 11.03 15.37 0.86
CA GLY A 33 11.80 14.30 1.51
C GLY A 33 11.52 12.90 0.93
N PHE A 34 12.20 11.88 1.47
CA PHE A 34 12.09 10.49 1.02
C PHE A 34 10.67 9.92 1.17
N SER A 35 10.29 9.03 0.27
CA SER A 35 8.98 8.37 0.25
C SER A 35 9.16 6.85 0.22
N MET A 36 8.26 6.11 0.87
CA MET A 36 8.25 4.65 0.92
C MET A 36 6.82 4.13 0.81
N ILE A 37 6.58 3.20 -0.13
CA ILE A 37 5.29 2.52 -0.26
C ILE A 37 5.51 1.04 0.00
N GLU A 38 4.85 0.51 1.03
CA GLU A 38 4.81 -0.92 1.32
C GLU A 38 3.53 -1.52 0.74
N VAL A 39 3.63 -2.57 -0.07
CA VAL A 39 2.49 -3.18 -0.75
C VAL A 39 2.30 -4.62 -0.29
N LEU A 40 1.18 -4.91 0.36
CA LEU A 40 0.77 -6.28 0.64
C LEU A 40 0.25 -6.91 -0.67
N SER A 41 1.01 -7.87 -1.20
CA SER A 41 0.74 -8.54 -2.48
C SER A 41 0.74 -10.07 -2.31
N SER A 42 -0.10 -10.76 -3.09
CA SER A 42 -0.21 -12.22 -3.05
C SER A 42 0.78 -12.87 -4.01
N CYS A 43 1.49 -13.90 -3.53
CA CYS A 43 2.25 -14.82 -4.38
C CYS A 43 1.62 -16.23 -4.28
N PRO A 44 0.51 -16.49 -5.01
CA PRO A 44 -0.25 -17.74 -4.85
C PRO A 44 0.60 -18.99 -5.11
N THR A 45 1.53 -18.92 -6.07
CA THR A 45 2.46 -20.00 -6.39
C THR A 45 3.30 -20.42 -5.19
N ASN A 46 3.88 -19.48 -4.46
CA ASN A 46 4.76 -19.78 -3.32
C ASN A 46 3.98 -20.22 -2.08
N TRP A 47 2.72 -19.79 -1.95
CA TRP A 47 1.86 -20.16 -0.83
C TRP A 47 1.10 -21.47 -1.06
N GLY A 48 1.15 -22.04 -2.27
CA GLY A 48 0.39 -23.25 -2.61
C GLY A 48 -1.12 -23.02 -2.55
N MET A 49 -1.57 -21.81 -2.83
CA MET A 49 -2.98 -21.39 -2.75
C MET A 49 -3.52 -21.03 -4.13
N SER A 50 -4.83 -21.17 -4.34
CA SER A 50 -5.44 -20.56 -5.52
C SER A 50 -5.33 -19.03 -5.45
N PRO A 51 -5.33 -18.33 -6.60
CA PRO A 51 -5.28 -16.86 -6.62
C PRO A 51 -6.35 -16.21 -5.72
N ASN A 52 -7.59 -16.70 -5.78
CA ASN A 52 -8.69 -16.14 -4.98
C ASN A 52 -8.49 -16.34 -3.47
N GLU A 53 -8.01 -17.52 -3.06
CA GLU A 53 -7.73 -17.79 -1.64
C GLU A 53 -6.57 -16.94 -1.14
N ALA A 54 -5.53 -16.73 -1.95
CA ALA A 54 -4.39 -15.89 -1.59
C ALA A 54 -4.81 -14.43 -1.35
N LEU A 55 -5.68 -13.88 -2.21
CA LEU A 55 -6.24 -12.53 -2.02
C LEU A 55 -7.06 -12.45 -0.72
N LYS A 56 -7.90 -13.46 -0.46
CA LYS A 56 -8.69 -13.54 0.78
C LYS A 56 -7.80 -13.64 2.02
N TRP A 57 -6.71 -14.39 1.95
CA TRP A 57 -5.76 -14.52 3.05
C TRP A 57 -5.11 -13.18 3.42
N ILE A 58 -4.76 -12.36 2.42
CA ILE A 58 -4.22 -11.02 2.70
C ILE A 58 -5.23 -10.18 3.47
N LYS A 59 -6.47 -10.14 2.99
CA LYS A 59 -7.56 -9.37 3.61
C LYS A 59 -7.85 -9.85 5.04
N ASP A 60 -7.98 -11.15 5.24
CA ASP A 60 -8.50 -11.71 6.49
C ASP A 60 -7.42 -11.93 7.56
N LYS A 61 -6.14 -12.06 7.16
CA LYS A 61 -5.02 -12.40 8.05
C LYS A 61 -3.87 -11.42 7.96
N MET A 62 -3.36 -11.16 6.77
CA MET A 62 -2.14 -10.37 6.60
C MET A 62 -2.36 -8.91 7.01
N GLU A 63 -3.49 -8.31 6.63
CA GLU A 63 -3.84 -6.92 6.99
C GLU A 63 -3.99 -6.72 8.51
N GLN A 64 -4.42 -7.75 9.26
CA GLN A 64 -4.52 -7.68 10.72
C GLN A 64 -3.14 -7.54 11.37
N TYR A 65 -2.13 -8.17 10.79
CA TYR A 65 -0.74 -8.10 11.27
C TYR A 65 -0.01 -6.87 10.69
N TYR A 66 -0.29 -6.51 9.45
CA TYR A 66 0.29 -5.39 8.73
C TYR A 66 -0.79 -4.36 8.38
N PRO A 67 -1.23 -3.53 9.34
CA PRO A 67 -2.34 -2.60 9.13
C PRO A 67 -2.03 -1.61 8.01
N LEU A 68 -3.00 -1.43 7.12
CA LEU A 68 -2.94 -0.43 6.05
C LEU A 68 -3.05 0.98 6.62
N GLY A 69 -2.45 1.96 5.94
CA GLY A 69 -2.58 3.35 6.34
C GLY A 69 -1.39 4.22 5.96
N VAL A 70 -1.61 5.53 6.12
CA VAL A 70 -0.61 6.57 5.89
C VAL A 70 0.13 6.83 7.19
N TYR A 71 1.44 6.57 7.19
CA TYR A 71 2.33 6.78 8.35
C TYR A 71 3.01 8.14 8.32
N LYS A 72 3.17 8.73 7.12
CA LYS A 72 3.68 10.09 6.96
C LYS A 72 3.11 10.71 5.70
N ASN A 73 2.61 11.94 5.79
CA ASN A 73 2.15 12.70 4.64
C ASN A 73 2.50 14.18 4.80
N THR A 74 3.48 14.65 4.03
CA THR A 74 3.84 16.08 3.98
C THR A 74 3.18 16.81 2.79
N LEU A 75 2.33 16.12 2.02
CA LEU A 75 1.57 16.75 0.93
C LEU A 75 0.32 17.44 1.47
N GLU A 76 -0.20 16.97 2.59
CA GLU A 76 -1.18 17.69 3.40
C GLU A 76 -0.46 18.82 4.14
N GLU A 77 -1.02 20.03 4.13
CA GLU A 77 -0.57 21.11 4.99
C GLU A 77 -0.91 20.74 6.44
N GLU A 78 0.02 20.96 7.38
CA GLU A 78 -0.29 20.89 8.80
C GLU A 78 -1.42 21.88 9.07
N LYS A 79 -2.59 21.38 9.49
CA LYS A 79 -3.69 22.23 9.96
C LYS A 79 -3.35 22.86 11.30
#